data_AF-K4NPC5-F1
#
_entry.id   AF-K4NPC5-F1
#
_cell.length_a   1.000
_cell.length_b   1.000
_cell.length_c   1.000
_cell.angle_alpha   90.00
_cell.angle_beta   90.00
_cell.angle_gamma   90.00
#
_symmetry.space_group_name_H-M   'P 1'
#
loop_
_entity.id
_entity.type
_entity.pdbx_description
1 polymer ?
#
loop_
_entity_poly.entity_id
_entity_poly.type
_entity_poly.pdbx_seq_one_letter_code
_entity_poly.pdbx_strand_id
1 'polypeptide(L)'
;MSSKLTLPFIFSALIFLIHLNFSDCPVVRATYWFPDSRFPAASINSSLFTHLFCAFADLNATTYQLTVSSSNSAPFSSFTQTVRQKNPSVKTLMSIGGGNSNPATFAAMASQATRRKAFINSSIRLARSYNFHGLDLDWEYPSSTTEMTNFGTLLTEWRTAVANESNTTGKTALLLAAAVFRSADYYSINYPFESISNSLDWINVMAYDFYGPGWFPNNTAPPAALSACSVNGDAGITSWIKAGLAPKKIVLGLPFYGYAWRLLDANNHGNFVPADGSGIGTYGDQGSCQIKDFISQNAAQTVYNATVDTNYCYSGKTWIGYDDTQSISAKVSYAQTTKGLLGYFAWHVGADSSNWALSQAARSTWGSIDHSIKLDNYPKQAHNM
;
A
#
# COMPACT_ATOMS: atom_id res chain seq x y z
N MET A 1 -19.72 -67.86 47.46
CA MET A 1 -19.41 -68.07 46.03
C MET A 1 -19.82 -66.83 45.26
N SER A 2 -18.82 -66.16 44.67
CA SER A 2 -18.85 -65.16 43.60
C SER A 2 -19.82 -63.96 43.71
N SER A 3 -19.28 -62.82 44.13
CA SER A 3 -19.77 -61.48 43.76
C SER A 3 -19.45 -61.21 42.29
N LYS A 4 -20.42 -60.71 41.52
CA LYS A 4 -20.20 -60.21 40.16
C LYS A 4 -20.07 -58.69 40.22
N LEU A 5 -18.83 -58.23 40.07
CA LEU A 5 -18.45 -56.84 39.90
C LEU A 5 -18.55 -56.51 38.39
N THR A 6 -19.55 -55.72 37.99
CA THR A 6 -19.62 -55.16 36.62
C THR A 6 -18.95 -53.80 36.61
N LEU A 7 -17.79 -53.73 35.94
CA LEU A 7 -17.01 -52.52 35.69
C LEU A 7 -17.47 -51.91 34.34
N PRO A 8 -17.88 -50.63 34.25
CA PRO A 8 -18.03 -49.98 32.96
C PRO A 8 -16.67 -49.44 32.50
N PHE A 9 -16.20 -49.92 31.35
CA PHE A 9 -15.10 -49.34 30.60
C PHE A 9 -15.51 -47.94 30.10
N ILE A 10 -14.97 -46.89 30.71
CA ILE A 10 -15.04 -45.53 30.17
C ILE A 10 -13.82 -45.36 29.26
N PHE A 11 -14.04 -45.51 27.95
CA PHE A 11 -13.07 -45.13 26.92
C PHE A 11 -13.08 -43.59 26.81
N SER A 12 -12.20 -42.92 27.55
CA SER A 12 -11.98 -41.48 27.38
C SER A 12 -11.05 -41.27 26.18
N ALA A 13 -11.64 -41.03 25.01
CA ALA A 13 -10.90 -40.61 23.82
C ALA A 13 -10.49 -39.13 23.99
N LEU A 14 -9.25 -38.91 24.41
CA LEU A 14 -8.65 -37.58 24.47
C LEU A 14 -8.35 -37.12 23.04
N ILE A 15 -9.27 -36.36 22.44
CA ILE A 15 -9.03 -35.70 21.15
C ILE A 15 -8.06 -34.53 21.41
N PHE A 16 -6.78 -34.78 21.17
CA PHE A 16 -5.78 -33.72 21.05
C PHE A 16 -6.04 -32.98 19.73
N LEU A 17 -6.74 -31.84 19.80
CA LEU A 17 -6.76 -30.86 18.73
C LEU A 17 -5.35 -30.26 18.62
N ILE A 18 -4.53 -30.83 17.73
CA ILE A 18 -3.31 -30.20 17.27
C ILE A 18 -3.75 -29.01 16.42
N HIS A 19 -3.85 -27.83 17.04
CA HIS A 19 -3.81 -26.58 16.28
C HIS A 19 -2.40 -26.43 15.73
N LEU A 20 -2.21 -26.95 14.51
CA LEU A 20 -1.11 -26.52 13.65
C LEU A 20 -1.32 -25.03 13.38
N ASN A 21 -0.73 -24.17 14.22
CA ASN A 21 -0.48 -22.78 13.88
C ASN A 21 0.57 -22.78 12.77
N PHE A 22 0.12 -22.96 11.53
CA PHE A 22 0.88 -22.47 10.40
C PHE A 22 0.99 -20.96 10.61
N SER A 23 2.19 -20.49 10.93
CA SER A 23 2.52 -19.06 10.88
C SER A 23 2.45 -18.63 9.42
N ASP A 24 1.23 -18.45 8.91
CA ASP A 24 0.98 -17.73 7.67
C ASP A 24 1.59 -16.33 7.88
N CYS A 25 2.61 -15.99 7.09
CA CYS A 25 3.12 -14.63 7.05
C CYS A 25 1.92 -13.72 6.70
N PRO A 26 1.51 -12.79 7.58
CA PRO A 26 0.24 -12.11 7.42
C PRO A 26 0.28 -11.22 6.18
N VAL A 27 -0.58 -11.51 5.21
CA VAL A 27 -0.76 -10.73 3.98
C VAL A 27 -1.04 -9.25 4.29
N VAL A 28 -0.45 -8.36 3.50
CA VAL A 28 -0.79 -6.92 3.50
C VAL A 28 -1.85 -6.64 2.42
N ARG A 29 -3.08 -6.40 2.84
CA ARG A 29 -4.14 -5.80 2.02
C ARG A 29 -4.42 -4.45 2.61
N ALA A 30 -3.90 -3.39 2.02
CA ALA A 30 -3.89 -2.09 2.66
C ALA A 30 -4.47 -0.97 1.82
N THR A 31 -4.74 0.15 2.46
CA THR A 31 -5.05 1.41 1.78
C THR A 31 -4.69 2.59 2.66
N TYR A 32 -4.40 3.72 2.00
CA TYR A 32 -4.20 5.01 2.65
C TYR A 32 -5.52 5.75 2.82
N TRP A 33 -5.61 6.47 3.92
CA TRP A 33 -6.69 7.41 4.23
C TRP A 33 -6.07 8.70 4.76
N PHE A 34 -6.62 9.85 4.36
CA PHE A 34 -6.25 11.15 4.91
C PHE A 34 -7.50 12.01 5.16
N PRO A 35 -7.51 12.86 6.20
CA PRO A 35 -8.70 13.66 6.57
C PRO A 35 -9.26 14.52 5.43
N ASP A 36 -8.37 15.15 4.64
CA ASP A 36 -8.78 16.07 3.56
C ASP A 36 -9.38 15.38 2.33
N SER A 37 -9.38 14.05 2.27
CA SER A 37 -10.07 13.29 1.23
C SER A 37 -11.59 13.48 1.27
N ARG A 38 -12.11 14.15 2.31
CA ARG A 38 -13.54 14.35 2.60
C ARG A 38 -14.32 13.03 2.73
N PHE A 39 -13.60 11.92 2.90
CA PHE A 39 -14.14 10.61 3.16
C PHE A 39 -14.04 10.30 4.66
N PRO A 40 -15.15 10.15 5.41
CA PRO A 40 -15.08 9.89 6.85
C PRO A 40 -14.39 8.56 7.17
N ALA A 41 -13.49 8.53 8.17
CA ALA A 41 -12.83 7.29 8.60
C ALA A 41 -13.85 6.20 9.05
N ALA A 42 -14.96 6.60 9.66
CA ALA A 42 -16.06 5.72 10.04
C ALA A 42 -16.75 5.04 8.84
N SER A 43 -16.66 5.63 7.65
CA SER A 43 -17.20 5.05 6.42
C SER A 43 -16.34 3.92 5.87
N ILE A 44 -15.05 3.86 6.23
CA ILE A 44 -14.12 2.81 5.75
C ILE A 44 -14.69 1.42 6.04
N ASN A 45 -14.81 0.57 5.01
CA ASN A 45 -15.12 -0.84 5.19
C ASN A 45 -13.83 -1.62 5.54
N SER A 46 -13.40 -1.50 6.80
CA SER A 46 -12.12 -2.07 7.24
C SER A 46 -12.04 -3.59 7.17
N SER A 47 -13.17 -4.29 7.01
CA SER A 47 -13.18 -5.74 6.78
C SER A 47 -12.45 -6.15 5.50
N LEU A 48 -12.33 -5.23 4.53
CA LEU A 48 -11.64 -5.48 3.26
C LEU A 48 -10.12 -5.50 3.41
N PHE A 49 -9.58 -4.92 4.48
CA PHE A 49 -8.16 -4.65 4.67
C PHE A 49 -7.58 -5.40 5.87
N THR A 50 -6.27 -5.66 5.83
CA THR A 50 -5.50 -6.11 7.00
C THR A 50 -4.76 -4.95 7.67
N HIS A 51 -4.37 -3.93 6.88
CA HIS A 51 -3.67 -2.74 7.36
C HIS A 51 -4.31 -1.47 6.79
N LEU A 52 -4.31 -0.39 7.57
CA LEU A 52 -4.78 0.93 7.13
C LEU A 52 -3.75 1.99 7.51
N PHE A 53 -3.38 2.84 6.55
CA PHE A 53 -2.44 3.93 6.74
C PHE A 53 -3.22 5.24 6.97
N CYS A 54 -2.92 5.94 8.06
CA CYS A 54 -3.49 7.25 8.39
C CYS A 54 -2.46 8.32 8.05
N ALA A 55 -2.73 9.10 7.00
CA ALA A 55 -1.85 10.05 6.38
C ALA A 55 -2.31 11.51 6.63
N PHE A 56 -1.46 12.48 6.92
CA PHE A 56 -0.05 12.37 7.34
C PHE A 56 0.18 13.07 8.67
N ALA A 57 1.14 12.56 9.43
CA ALA A 57 1.83 13.30 10.47
C ALA A 57 3.00 14.08 9.85
N ASP A 58 3.31 15.24 10.44
CA ASP A 58 4.23 16.24 9.90
C ASP A 58 5.56 16.26 10.65
N LEU A 59 6.63 16.62 9.96
CA LEU A 59 7.95 16.84 10.56
C LEU A 59 8.16 18.33 10.89
N ASN A 60 8.31 18.67 12.17
CA ASN A 60 8.61 20.05 12.57
C ASN A 60 10.05 20.42 12.20
N ALA A 61 10.22 21.43 11.34
CA ALA A 61 11.53 21.80 10.78
C ALA A 61 12.54 22.39 11.78
N THR A 62 12.09 22.81 12.97
CA THR A 62 12.96 23.39 14.00
C THR A 62 13.41 22.34 15.01
N THR A 63 12.47 21.55 15.50
CA THR A 63 12.71 20.57 16.57
C THR A 63 13.06 19.18 16.04
N TYR A 64 12.77 18.91 14.76
CA TYR A 64 12.86 17.61 14.11
C TYR A 64 12.06 16.52 14.83
N GLN A 65 11.01 16.92 15.55
CA GLN A 65 10.04 16.02 16.14
C GLN A 65 8.84 15.88 15.21
N LEU A 66 8.25 14.70 15.23
CA LEU A 66 6.99 14.45 14.57
C LEU A 66 5.86 15.17 15.32
N THR A 67 4.92 15.73 14.56
CA THR A 67 3.74 16.44 15.05
C THR A 67 2.51 15.99 14.26
N VAL A 68 1.33 16.17 14.84
CA VAL A 68 0.06 16.09 14.11
C VAL A 68 -0.54 17.49 14.16
N SER A 69 -0.89 18.04 13.00
CA SER A 69 -1.53 19.36 12.93
C SER A 69 -2.79 19.42 13.79
N SER A 70 -3.17 20.62 14.22
CA SER A 70 -4.38 20.81 15.04
C SER A 70 -5.65 20.32 14.33
N SER A 71 -5.75 20.51 13.01
CA SER A 71 -6.85 19.98 12.20
C SER A 71 -6.87 18.45 12.15
N ASN A 72 -5.71 17.80 12.18
CA ASN A 72 -5.59 16.35 12.08
C ASN A 72 -5.61 15.62 13.44
N SER A 73 -5.46 16.32 14.56
CA SER A 73 -5.35 15.70 15.88
C SER A 73 -6.59 14.86 16.25
N ALA A 74 -7.80 15.42 16.12
CA ALA A 74 -9.04 14.69 16.40
C ALA A 74 -9.23 13.45 15.50
N PRO A 75 -9.14 13.55 14.16
CA PRO A 75 -9.28 12.36 13.30
C PRO A 75 -8.20 11.31 13.57
N PHE A 76 -6.94 11.71 13.80
CA PHE A 76 -5.87 10.75 14.08
C PHE A 76 -6.13 10.02 15.41
N SER A 77 -6.55 10.73 16.46
CA SER A 77 -6.72 10.14 17.81
C SER A 77 -7.81 9.08 17.86
N SER A 78 -8.83 9.21 17.01
CA SER A 78 -9.96 8.30 16.94
C SER A 78 -9.84 7.26 15.82
N PHE A 79 -8.86 7.40 14.91
CA PHE A 79 -8.76 6.59 13.68
C PHE A 79 -8.75 5.09 13.99
N THR A 80 -7.81 4.62 14.81
CA THR A 80 -7.66 3.19 15.12
C THR A 80 -8.90 2.60 15.76
N GLN A 81 -9.48 3.29 16.74
CA GLN A 81 -10.69 2.82 17.41
C GLN A 81 -11.85 2.73 16.41
N THR A 82 -12.02 3.75 15.58
CA THR A 82 -13.10 3.86 14.58
C THR A 82 -13.04 2.73 13.57
N VAL A 83 -11.90 2.51 12.91
CA VAL A 83 -11.80 1.48 11.87
C VAL A 83 -11.86 0.07 12.44
N ARG A 84 -11.45 -0.13 13.70
CA ARG A 84 -11.55 -1.44 14.37
C ARG A 84 -12.98 -1.84 14.76
N GLN A 85 -13.94 -0.92 14.75
CA GLN A 85 -15.35 -1.24 14.99
C GLN A 85 -15.90 -2.23 13.95
N LYS A 86 -15.48 -2.12 12.68
CA LYS A 86 -15.89 -3.03 11.59
C LYS A 86 -14.93 -4.20 11.36
N ASN A 87 -13.68 -4.09 11.84
CA ASN A 87 -12.68 -5.16 11.77
C ASN A 87 -11.74 -5.09 12.97
N PRO A 88 -12.03 -5.82 14.07
CA PRO A 88 -11.21 -5.78 15.28
C PRO A 88 -9.74 -6.20 15.09
N SER A 89 -9.44 -6.92 14.01
CA SER A 89 -8.10 -7.43 13.69
C SER A 89 -7.27 -6.50 12.81
N VAL A 90 -7.86 -5.45 12.21
CA VAL A 90 -7.13 -4.51 11.35
C VAL A 90 -6.02 -3.80 12.12
N LYS A 91 -4.85 -3.71 11.52
CA LYS A 91 -3.71 -2.93 12.04
C LYS A 91 -3.70 -1.56 11.41
N THR A 92 -3.21 -0.57 12.14
CA THR A 92 -3.17 0.82 11.67
C THR A 92 -1.77 1.36 11.79
N LEU A 93 -1.29 2.04 10.75
CA LEU A 93 0.00 2.71 10.75
C LEU A 93 -0.20 4.21 10.58
N MET A 94 0.58 5.00 11.29
CA MET A 94 0.62 6.45 11.10
C MET A 94 1.67 6.77 10.04
N SER A 95 1.23 7.32 8.90
CA SER A 95 2.11 7.73 7.82
C SER A 95 2.68 9.12 8.05
N ILE A 96 3.93 9.31 7.67
CA ILE A 96 4.74 10.50 7.97
C ILE A 96 5.25 11.08 6.65
N GLY A 97 4.99 12.36 6.39
CA GLY A 97 5.50 13.04 5.21
C GLY A 97 4.47 13.15 4.08
N GLY A 98 4.67 12.40 3.01
CA GLY A 98 3.92 12.45 1.76
C GLY A 98 4.36 13.56 0.81
N GLY A 99 3.94 13.49 -0.46
CA GLY A 99 4.40 14.37 -1.54
C GLY A 99 4.24 15.89 -1.34
N ASN A 100 3.42 16.35 -0.40
CA ASN A 100 3.30 17.78 -0.05
C ASN A 100 4.31 18.26 1.01
N SER A 101 5.11 17.34 1.57
CA SER A 101 6.12 17.66 2.58
C SER A 101 7.38 18.27 1.97
N ASN A 102 8.14 19.02 2.76
CA ASN A 102 9.43 19.57 2.33
C ASN A 102 10.56 18.52 2.47
N PRO A 103 11.09 17.96 1.36
CA PRO A 103 12.12 16.92 1.43
C PRO A 103 13.44 17.41 2.07
N ALA A 104 13.76 18.70 1.98
CA ALA A 104 14.95 19.26 2.62
C ALA A 104 14.87 19.19 4.15
N THR A 105 13.67 19.19 4.72
CA THR A 105 13.47 19.04 6.17
C THR A 105 13.78 17.61 6.61
N PHE A 106 13.41 16.61 5.81
CA PHE A 106 13.76 15.21 6.05
C PHE A 106 15.26 14.97 5.88
N ALA A 107 15.90 15.56 4.86
CA ALA A 107 17.35 15.51 4.69
C ALA A 107 18.09 16.11 5.92
N ALA A 108 17.64 17.28 6.39
CA ALA A 108 18.19 17.93 7.58
C ALA A 108 17.99 17.11 8.86
N MET A 109 16.86 16.40 9.00
CA MET A 109 16.59 15.48 10.10
C MET A 109 17.51 14.25 10.05
N ALA A 110 17.62 13.61 8.88
CA ALA A 110 18.38 12.38 8.70
C ALA A 110 19.90 12.60 8.85
N SER A 111 20.41 13.80 8.55
CA SER A 111 21.84 14.11 8.55
C SER A 111 22.54 14.15 9.92
N GLN A 112 21.81 14.25 11.04
CA GLN A 112 22.42 14.37 12.38
C GLN A 112 21.79 13.40 13.37
N ALA A 113 22.63 12.68 14.13
CA ALA A 113 22.17 11.68 15.10
C ALA A 113 21.20 12.25 16.16
N THR A 114 21.44 13.48 16.62
CA THR A 114 20.55 14.15 17.59
C THR A 114 19.17 14.45 17.01
N ARG A 115 19.09 14.82 15.73
CA ARG A 115 17.83 15.09 15.02
C ARG A 115 17.08 13.81 14.69
N ARG A 116 17.79 12.78 14.20
CA ARG A 116 17.24 11.43 14.03
C ARG A 116 16.66 10.90 15.34
N LYS A 117 17.39 11.04 16.45
CA LYS A 117 16.90 10.65 17.77
C LYS A 117 15.64 11.42 18.20
N ALA A 118 15.57 12.72 17.93
CA ALA A 118 14.37 13.51 18.19
C ALA A 118 13.15 13.01 17.38
N PHE A 119 13.36 12.75 16.09
CA PHE A 119 12.36 12.18 15.19
C PHE A 119 11.89 10.79 15.66
N ILE A 120 12.83 9.86 15.87
CA ILE A 120 12.56 8.49 16.29
C ILE A 120 11.78 8.46 17.61
N ASN A 121 12.24 9.21 18.60
CA ASN A 121 11.61 9.21 19.91
C ASN A 121 10.19 9.83 19.87
N SER A 122 10.00 10.90 19.10
CA SER A 122 8.69 11.53 18.96
C SER A 122 7.71 10.70 18.13
N SER A 123 8.18 10.01 17.09
CA SER A 123 7.33 9.14 16.26
C SER A 123 6.81 7.94 17.04
N ILE A 124 7.67 7.27 17.83
CA ILE A 124 7.25 6.17 18.71
C ILE A 124 6.25 6.66 19.75
N ARG A 125 6.52 7.80 20.41
CA ARG A 125 5.59 8.38 21.39
C ARG A 125 4.22 8.69 20.78
N LEU A 126 4.19 9.34 19.61
CA LEU A 126 2.94 9.69 18.94
C LEU A 126 2.18 8.46 18.47
N ALA A 127 2.84 7.47 17.86
CA ALA A 127 2.18 6.23 17.48
C ALA A 127 1.49 5.56 18.69
N ARG A 128 2.18 5.50 19.83
CA ARG A 128 1.59 4.95 21.06
C ARG A 128 0.47 5.80 21.62
N SER A 129 0.60 7.14 21.67
CA SER A 129 -0.44 8.01 22.23
C SER A 129 -1.71 8.04 21.38
N TYR A 130 -1.57 7.85 20.07
CA TYR A 130 -2.68 7.78 19.11
C TYR A 130 -3.14 6.33 18.84
N ASN A 131 -2.66 5.35 19.60
CA ASN A 131 -3.01 3.92 19.50
C ASN A 131 -2.71 3.24 18.15
N PHE A 132 -1.74 3.75 17.39
CA PHE A 132 -1.27 3.09 16.18
C PHE A 132 -0.45 1.83 16.47
N HIS A 133 -0.52 0.88 15.54
CA HIS A 133 0.21 -0.39 15.56
C HIS A 133 1.56 -0.30 14.85
N GLY A 134 1.81 0.78 14.11
CA GLY A 134 3.05 0.99 13.38
C GLY A 134 3.20 2.40 12.85
N LEU A 135 4.31 2.60 12.17
CA LEU A 135 4.75 3.85 11.56
C LEU A 135 5.13 3.58 10.11
N ASP A 136 4.81 4.52 9.24
CA ASP A 136 5.08 4.44 7.80
C ASP A 136 5.78 5.73 7.37
N LEU A 137 7.01 5.62 6.87
CA LEU A 137 7.79 6.79 6.43
C LEU A 137 7.61 7.01 4.93
N ASP A 138 7.07 8.16 4.58
CA ASP A 138 6.80 8.58 3.21
C ASP A 138 7.62 9.85 2.89
N TRP A 139 8.95 9.68 2.81
CA TRP A 139 9.87 10.74 2.37
C TRP A 139 10.02 10.64 0.86
N GLU A 140 9.41 11.60 0.14
CA GLU A 140 9.40 11.65 -1.33
C GLU A 140 10.26 12.81 -1.88
N TYR A 141 11.52 12.61 -2.25
CA TYR A 141 12.38 11.44 -2.05
C TYR A 141 13.76 11.89 -1.53
N PRO A 142 14.55 11.00 -0.89
CA PRO A 142 15.97 11.24 -0.71
C PRO A 142 16.63 11.45 -2.08
N SER A 143 17.25 12.62 -2.27
CA SER A 143 17.62 13.14 -3.59
C SER A 143 19.12 13.12 -3.88
N SER A 144 19.92 12.56 -2.96
CA SER A 144 21.37 12.41 -3.10
C SER A 144 21.86 11.11 -2.46
N THR A 145 23.04 10.63 -2.86
CA THR A 145 23.68 9.46 -2.22
C THR A 145 23.87 9.66 -0.72
N THR A 146 24.17 10.89 -0.30
CA THR A 146 24.28 11.28 1.12
C THR A 146 22.94 11.14 1.83
N GLU A 147 21.85 11.63 1.23
CA GLU A 147 20.50 11.48 1.78
C GLU A 147 20.07 10.01 1.86
N MET A 148 20.37 9.18 0.86
CA MET A 148 20.11 7.73 0.90
C MET A 148 20.92 7.02 2.00
N THR A 149 22.18 7.39 2.19
CA THR A 149 23.02 6.85 3.28
C THR A 149 22.44 7.24 4.65
N ASN A 150 22.02 8.49 4.80
CA ASN A 150 21.38 8.99 6.01
C ASN A 150 20.01 8.35 6.25
N PHE A 151 19.23 8.08 5.19
CA PHE A 151 17.98 7.34 5.24
C PHE A 151 18.23 5.92 5.79
N GLY A 152 19.24 5.19 5.28
CA GLY A 152 19.60 3.87 5.80
C GLY A 152 20.00 3.88 7.28
N THR A 153 20.77 4.89 7.68
CA THR A 153 21.16 5.11 9.08
C THR A 153 19.93 5.37 9.97
N LEU A 154 19.02 6.23 9.51
CA LEU A 154 17.75 6.51 10.18
C LEU A 154 16.93 5.24 10.39
N LEU A 155 16.75 4.42 9.35
CA LEU A 155 15.97 3.19 9.46
C LEU A 155 16.56 2.22 10.49
N THR A 156 17.88 2.08 10.50
CA THR A 156 18.60 1.19 11.41
C THR A 156 18.43 1.63 12.87
N GLU A 157 18.61 2.92 13.14
CA GLU A 157 18.40 3.50 14.47
C GLU A 157 16.92 3.39 14.89
N TRP A 158 15.99 3.58 13.95
CA TRP A 158 14.55 3.52 14.21
C TRP A 158 14.09 2.12 14.60
N ARG A 159 14.53 1.08 13.86
CA ARG A 159 14.26 -0.32 14.20
C ARG A 159 14.80 -0.67 15.58
N THR A 160 16.03 -0.23 15.88
CA THR A 160 16.65 -0.46 17.20
C THR A 160 15.83 0.18 18.32
N ALA A 161 15.38 1.42 18.14
CA ALA A 161 14.57 2.12 19.13
C ALA A 161 13.18 1.47 19.34
N VAL A 162 12.54 1.01 18.28
CA VAL A 162 11.26 0.28 18.36
C VAL A 162 11.43 -1.06 19.10
N ALA A 163 12.50 -1.81 18.81
CA ALA A 163 12.81 -3.04 19.54
C ALA A 163 13.05 -2.77 21.05
N ASN A 164 13.80 -1.71 21.37
CA ASN A 164 14.04 -1.31 22.75
C ASN A 164 12.76 -0.86 23.47
N GLU A 165 11.88 -0.09 22.83
CA GLU A 165 10.58 0.29 23.40
C GLU A 165 9.70 -0.94 23.65
N SER A 166 9.68 -1.90 22.74
CA SER A 166 8.93 -3.15 22.91
C SER A 166 9.46 -3.95 24.11
N ASN A 167 10.78 -4.14 24.19
CA ASN A 167 11.41 -4.87 25.30
C ASN A 167 11.20 -4.20 26.65
N THR A 168 11.24 -2.86 26.70
CA THR A 168 11.11 -2.11 27.97
C THR A 168 9.66 -1.98 28.45
N THR A 169 8.69 -1.90 27.54
CA THR A 169 7.27 -1.74 27.89
C THR A 169 6.47 -3.04 27.93
N GLY A 170 7.02 -4.13 27.37
CA GLY A 170 6.31 -5.40 27.17
C GLY A 170 5.22 -5.34 26.08
N LYS A 171 5.07 -4.21 25.38
CA LYS A 171 4.12 -4.07 24.27
C LYS A 171 4.69 -4.69 23.00
N THR A 172 3.83 -5.20 22.13
CA THR A 172 4.23 -5.62 20.77
C THR A 172 4.95 -4.48 20.05
N ALA A 173 6.10 -4.80 19.45
CA ALA A 173 6.87 -3.85 18.65
C ALA A 173 6.00 -3.20 17.58
N LEU A 174 6.20 -1.89 17.36
CA LEU A 174 5.56 -1.17 16.26
C LEU A 174 6.03 -1.74 14.92
N LEU A 175 5.11 -1.90 13.97
CA LEU A 175 5.47 -2.16 12.58
C LEU A 175 6.17 -0.91 12.01
N LEU A 176 7.18 -1.11 11.17
CA LEU A 176 7.84 -0.06 10.39
C LEU A 176 7.71 -0.36 8.91
N ALA A 177 7.09 0.54 8.17
CA ALA A 177 7.02 0.53 6.72
C ALA A 177 7.60 1.83 6.15
N ALA A 178 7.80 1.85 4.83
CA ALA A 178 8.06 3.07 4.11
C ALA A 178 7.43 3.03 2.72
N ALA A 179 6.81 4.13 2.30
CA ALA A 179 6.47 4.34 0.90
C ALA A 179 7.72 4.78 0.14
N VAL A 180 7.96 4.12 -0.99
CA VAL A 180 9.20 4.26 -1.75
C VAL A 180 8.92 4.37 -3.24
N PHE A 181 9.91 4.90 -3.95
CA PHE A 181 9.85 5.03 -5.41
C PHE A 181 9.57 3.68 -6.09
N ARG A 182 8.98 3.74 -7.29
CA ARG A 182 8.66 2.57 -8.13
C ARG A 182 9.83 1.61 -8.36
N SER A 183 11.07 2.07 -8.23
CA SER A 183 12.32 1.32 -8.46
C SER A 183 13.28 1.54 -7.29
N ALA A 184 14.14 0.55 -7.02
CA ALA A 184 15.25 0.68 -6.07
C ALA A 184 16.30 1.72 -6.50
N ASP A 185 16.30 2.07 -7.79
CA ASP A 185 17.09 3.13 -8.39
C ASP A 185 16.21 4.36 -8.66
N TYR A 186 16.48 5.45 -7.92
CA TYR A 186 15.92 6.78 -8.12
C TYR A 186 16.88 7.63 -8.95
N TYR A 187 16.78 7.51 -10.28
CA TYR A 187 17.55 8.31 -11.24
C TYR A 187 19.09 8.26 -11.05
N SER A 188 19.65 7.06 -10.97
CA SER A 188 21.06 6.74 -10.65
C SER A 188 21.43 6.88 -9.17
N ILE A 189 20.45 7.00 -8.27
CA ILE A 189 20.63 7.05 -6.82
C ILE A 189 19.95 5.85 -6.20
N ASN A 190 20.74 4.91 -5.69
CA ASN A 190 20.23 3.66 -5.14
C ASN A 190 19.72 3.83 -3.71
N TYR A 191 18.56 3.25 -3.43
CA TYR A 191 18.08 3.07 -2.06
C TYR A 191 19.01 2.15 -1.25
N PRO A 192 19.13 2.35 0.07
CA PRO A 192 19.97 1.53 0.96
C PRO A 192 19.30 0.18 1.25
N PHE A 193 19.33 -0.74 0.29
CA PHE A 193 18.55 -1.99 0.33
C PHE A 193 18.84 -2.84 1.57
N GLU A 194 20.08 -2.91 2.05
CA GLU A 194 20.42 -3.68 3.26
C GLU A 194 19.75 -3.08 4.51
N SER A 195 19.81 -1.77 4.65
CA SER A 195 19.15 -1.07 5.76
C SER A 195 17.64 -1.24 5.70
N ILE A 196 17.04 -1.15 4.51
CA ILE A 196 15.61 -1.42 4.28
C ILE A 196 15.26 -2.86 4.68
N SER A 197 16.01 -3.83 4.16
CA SER A 197 15.77 -5.26 4.40
C SER A 197 15.90 -5.62 5.88
N ASN A 198 16.84 -5.01 6.61
CA ASN A 198 17.04 -5.30 8.03
C ASN A 198 16.10 -4.52 8.96
N SER A 199 15.61 -3.36 8.52
CA SER A 199 14.92 -2.41 9.42
C SER A 199 13.43 -2.30 9.18
N LEU A 200 12.92 -2.56 7.98
CA LEU A 200 11.49 -2.44 7.68
C LEU A 200 10.82 -3.81 7.67
N ASP A 201 9.57 -3.85 8.12
CA ASP A 201 8.70 -5.02 7.97
C ASP A 201 8.37 -5.22 6.49
N TRP A 202 8.08 -4.13 5.77
CA TRP A 202 7.95 -4.11 4.30
C TRP A 202 8.13 -2.69 3.74
N ILE A 203 8.18 -2.57 2.41
CA ILE A 203 8.07 -1.32 1.65
C ILE A 203 6.76 -1.28 0.86
N ASN A 204 6.17 -0.09 0.77
CA ASN A 204 5.04 0.24 -0.08
C ASN A 204 5.58 0.84 -1.39
N VAL A 205 5.68 0.04 -2.46
CA VAL A 205 6.23 0.50 -3.74
C VAL A 205 5.16 1.29 -4.50
N MET A 206 5.40 2.59 -4.72
CA MET A 206 4.49 3.48 -5.45
C MET A 206 4.59 3.23 -6.97
N ALA A 207 3.91 2.17 -7.42
CA ALA A 207 3.87 1.74 -8.82
C ALA A 207 2.80 2.47 -9.64
N TYR A 208 2.77 3.79 -9.51
CA TYR A 208 1.86 4.72 -10.18
C TYR A 208 2.56 6.06 -10.44
N ASP A 209 1.83 7.05 -10.96
CA ASP A 209 2.35 8.37 -11.38
C ASP A 209 3.47 8.30 -12.43
N PHE A 210 3.47 7.26 -13.26
CA PHE A 210 4.45 7.12 -14.34
C PHE A 210 4.28 8.22 -15.38
N TYR A 211 3.04 8.61 -15.63
CA TYR A 211 2.67 9.66 -16.56
C TYR A 211 1.48 10.45 -16.02
N GLY A 212 1.51 11.76 -16.21
CA GLY A 212 0.47 12.72 -15.85
C GLY A 212 0.61 13.97 -16.72
N PRO A 213 -0.45 14.72 -17.00
CA PRO A 213 -0.39 15.87 -17.92
C PRO A 213 0.51 17.00 -17.40
N GLY A 214 0.85 17.02 -16.10
CA GLY A 214 1.78 17.99 -15.52
C GLY A 214 3.25 17.79 -15.91
N TRP A 215 3.68 16.55 -16.18
CA TRP A 215 5.07 16.21 -16.56
C TRP A 215 5.19 15.45 -17.89
N PHE A 216 4.06 15.06 -18.47
CA PHE A 216 3.95 14.43 -19.77
C PHE A 216 2.74 15.01 -20.54
N PRO A 217 2.74 16.32 -20.87
CA PRO A 217 1.56 17.03 -21.39
C PRO A 217 1.20 16.67 -22.83
N ASN A 218 2.19 16.32 -23.64
CA ASN A 218 2.06 16.28 -25.11
C ASN A 218 1.45 14.98 -25.65
N ASN A 219 1.33 13.95 -24.80
CA ASN A 219 0.77 12.66 -25.20
C ASN A 219 -0.02 12.05 -24.03
N THR A 220 -1.11 11.34 -24.32
CA THR A 220 -1.76 10.47 -23.32
C THR A 220 -0.84 9.33 -22.93
N ALA A 221 -0.97 8.79 -21.73
CA ALA A 221 -0.22 7.60 -21.33
C ALA A 221 -0.86 6.91 -20.11
N PRO A 222 -0.66 5.59 -19.94
CA PRO A 222 -1.18 4.82 -18.82
C PRO A 222 -0.43 5.19 -17.51
N PRO A 223 -1.07 5.82 -16.50
CA PRO A 223 -0.36 6.33 -15.32
C PRO A 223 0.28 5.27 -14.43
N ALA A 224 -0.15 4.01 -14.55
CA ALA A 224 0.29 2.91 -13.70
C ALA A 224 0.44 1.59 -14.47
N ALA A 225 0.97 1.63 -15.71
CA ALA A 225 1.17 0.44 -16.54
C ALA A 225 1.90 -0.69 -15.78
N LEU A 226 1.36 -1.91 -15.75
CA LEU A 226 2.05 -3.04 -15.14
C LEU A 226 3.25 -3.48 -15.98
N SER A 227 3.09 -3.49 -17.31
CA SER A 227 4.12 -3.95 -18.25
C SER A 227 4.07 -3.19 -19.58
N ALA A 228 4.93 -3.55 -20.54
CA ALA A 228 4.97 -3.08 -21.93
C ALA A 228 5.18 -1.56 -22.19
N CYS A 229 5.26 -0.72 -21.15
CA CYS A 229 5.71 0.68 -21.25
C CYS A 229 7.19 0.81 -20.86
N SER A 230 7.86 1.89 -21.29
CA SER A 230 9.25 2.18 -20.90
C SER A 230 9.40 2.35 -19.39
N VAL A 231 8.37 2.89 -18.75
CA VAL A 231 8.20 2.93 -17.31
C VAL A 231 7.00 2.06 -16.94
N ASN A 232 7.21 1.03 -16.14
CA ASN A 232 6.15 0.11 -15.73
C ASN A 232 6.41 -0.52 -14.36
N GLY A 233 5.35 -1.06 -13.75
CA GLY A 233 5.36 -1.69 -12.44
C GLY A 233 6.23 -2.94 -12.36
N ASP A 234 6.24 -3.81 -13.39
CA ASP A 234 7.01 -5.05 -13.38
C ASP A 234 8.52 -4.81 -13.34
N ALA A 235 9.00 -3.87 -14.17
CA ALA A 235 10.39 -3.45 -14.17
C ALA A 235 10.79 -2.86 -12.81
N GLY A 236 9.90 -2.06 -12.20
CA GLY A 236 10.10 -1.46 -10.89
C GLY A 236 10.20 -2.49 -9.75
N ILE A 237 9.24 -3.42 -9.66
CA ILE A 237 9.26 -4.52 -8.69
C ILE A 237 10.48 -5.43 -8.90
N THR A 238 10.79 -5.73 -10.16
CA THR A 238 11.97 -6.53 -10.50
C THR A 238 13.27 -5.82 -10.10
N SER A 239 13.33 -4.49 -10.19
CA SER A 239 14.47 -3.68 -9.71
C SER A 239 14.68 -3.86 -8.21
N TRP A 240 13.62 -3.75 -7.40
CA TRP A 240 13.68 -3.99 -5.95
C TRP A 240 14.14 -5.41 -5.58
N ILE A 241 13.63 -6.43 -6.29
CA ILE A 241 14.04 -7.83 -6.05
C ILE A 241 15.51 -8.04 -6.45
N LYS A 242 15.95 -7.50 -7.59
CA LYS A 242 17.35 -7.59 -8.05
C LYS A 242 18.32 -6.86 -7.14
N ALA A 243 17.88 -5.78 -6.49
CA ALA A 243 18.65 -5.10 -5.46
C ALA A 243 18.84 -5.95 -4.18
N GLY A 244 18.14 -7.10 -4.06
CA GLY A 244 18.31 -8.05 -2.96
C GLY A 244 17.17 -8.05 -1.94
N LEU A 245 16.08 -7.30 -2.17
CA LEU A 245 14.93 -7.31 -1.27
C LEU A 245 14.06 -8.54 -1.51
N ALA A 246 13.73 -9.27 -0.45
CA ALA A 246 12.84 -10.43 -0.54
C ALA A 246 11.45 -9.99 -1.04
N PRO A 247 10.82 -10.73 -1.98
CA PRO A 247 9.46 -10.42 -2.45
C PRO A 247 8.43 -10.27 -1.31
N LYS A 248 8.59 -11.04 -0.24
CA LYS A 248 7.77 -10.99 0.99
C LYS A 248 8.01 -9.75 1.87
N LYS A 249 8.81 -8.79 1.42
CA LYS A 249 8.94 -7.44 2.00
C LYS A 249 8.45 -6.34 1.07
N ILE A 250 7.79 -6.68 -0.03
CA ILE A 250 7.33 -5.72 -1.04
C ILE A 250 5.80 -5.77 -1.08
N VAL A 251 5.18 -4.60 -1.04
CA VAL A 251 3.74 -4.39 -1.19
C VAL A 251 3.51 -3.50 -2.40
N LEU A 252 2.75 -3.98 -3.38
CA LEU A 252 2.50 -3.29 -4.64
C LEU A 252 1.46 -2.17 -4.48
N GLY A 253 1.79 -0.95 -4.89
CA GLY A 253 0.86 0.18 -4.92
C GLY A 253 -0.14 0.13 -6.07
N LEU A 254 -1.39 0.46 -5.77
CA LEU A 254 -2.51 0.52 -6.70
C LEU A 254 -3.16 1.92 -6.62
N PRO A 255 -3.23 2.70 -7.71
CA PRO A 255 -3.90 3.99 -7.70
C PRO A 255 -5.42 3.81 -7.82
N PHE A 256 -6.18 4.38 -6.89
CA PHE A 256 -7.62 4.57 -6.99
C PHE A 256 -7.95 5.95 -7.57
N TYR A 257 -7.15 6.35 -8.55
CA TYR A 257 -7.27 7.59 -9.28
C TYR A 257 -6.63 7.41 -10.66
N GLY A 258 -6.74 8.44 -11.48
CA GLY A 258 -6.13 8.53 -12.79
C GLY A 258 -5.87 9.97 -13.17
N TYR A 259 -5.47 10.16 -14.43
CA TYR A 259 -5.18 11.48 -14.98
C TYR A 259 -5.93 11.72 -16.28
N ALA A 260 -6.48 12.93 -16.41
CA ALA A 260 -7.21 13.40 -17.57
C ALA A 260 -6.33 14.28 -18.46
N TRP A 261 -6.20 13.91 -19.73
CA TRP A 261 -5.58 14.69 -20.80
C TRP A 261 -6.63 15.28 -21.73
N ARG A 262 -6.27 16.39 -22.38
CA ARG A 262 -7.00 16.92 -23.52
C ARG A 262 -6.34 16.44 -24.82
N LEU A 263 -7.07 15.64 -25.60
CA LEU A 263 -6.66 15.14 -26.91
C LEU A 263 -6.62 16.28 -27.93
N LEU A 264 -5.62 16.27 -28.81
CA LEU A 264 -5.61 17.18 -29.96
C LEU A 264 -6.70 16.81 -30.97
N ASP A 265 -6.87 15.52 -31.23
CA ASP A 265 -7.90 14.94 -32.10
C ASP A 265 -8.73 13.89 -31.34
N ALA A 266 -10.05 14.10 -31.28
CA ALA A 266 -10.97 13.20 -30.59
C ALA A 266 -11.07 11.81 -31.25
N ASN A 267 -10.72 11.69 -32.55
CA ASN A 267 -10.70 10.41 -33.25
C ASN A 267 -9.42 9.60 -32.99
N ASN A 268 -8.42 10.20 -32.35
CA ASN A 268 -7.17 9.55 -31.99
C ASN A 268 -7.05 9.48 -30.46
N HIS A 269 -7.54 8.39 -29.88
CA HIS A 269 -7.81 8.27 -28.44
C HIS A 269 -7.11 7.05 -27.79
N GLY A 270 -6.03 6.54 -28.40
CA GLY A 270 -5.22 5.45 -27.85
C GLY A 270 -4.26 5.91 -26.74
N ASN A 271 -3.36 5.00 -26.34
CA ASN A 271 -2.20 5.36 -25.52
C ASN A 271 -1.14 6.04 -26.39
N PHE A 272 -0.39 6.99 -25.81
CA PHE A 272 0.70 7.71 -26.47
C PHE A 272 0.29 8.54 -27.69
N VAL A 273 -0.98 8.95 -27.74
CA VAL A 273 -1.52 9.79 -28.82
C VAL A 273 -1.42 11.27 -28.44
N PRO A 274 -1.35 12.21 -29.41
CA PRO A 274 -1.12 13.62 -29.12
C PRO A 274 -2.18 14.28 -28.23
N ALA A 275 -1.71 15.01 -27.23
CA ALA A 275 -2.49 15.76 -26.25
C ALA A 275 -1.86 17.15 -25.99
N ASP A 276 -2.58 18.04 -25.32
CA ASP A 276 -2.09 19.39 -24.97
C ASP A 276 -2.30 19.75 -23.49
N GLY A 277 -1.93 18.80 -22.62
CA GLY A 277 -1.98 18.95 -21.16
C GLY A 277 -3.30 18.49 -20.55
N SER A 278 -3.65 19.10 -19.41
CA SER A 278 -4.78 18.64 -18.58
C SER A 278 -6.13 18.74 -19.30
N GLY A 279 -6.90 17.66 -19.25
CA GLY A 279 -8.28 17.57 -19.76
C GLY A 279 -9.34 17.97 -18.76
N ILE A 280 -9.04 17.88 -17.46
CA ILE A 280 -9.95 18.24 -16.36
C ILE A 280 -9.14 18.87 -15.23
N GLY A 281 -9.54 20.04 -14.76
CA GLY A 281 -8.85 20.74 -13.68
C GLY A 281 -7.40 21.10 -14.01
N THR A 282 -6.65 21.55 -13.00
CA THR A 282 -5.29 22.06 -13.19
C THR A 282 -4.28 20.96 -13.52
N TYR A 283 -4.35 19.83 -12.80
CA TYR A 283 -3.35 18.76 -12.88
C TYR A 283 -3.88 17.45 -13.50
N GLY A 284 -5.15 17.40 -13.88
CA GLY A 284 -5.76 16.23 -14.51
C GLY A 284 -6.13 15.11 -13.53
N ASP A 285 -5.76 15.19 -12.26
CA ASP A 285 -6.00 14.14 -11.26
C ASP A 285 -7.50 13.93 -11.03
N GLN A 286 -7.96 12.69 -11.14
CA GLN A 286 -9.36 12.30 -10.92
C GLN A 286 -9.42 11.02 -10.10
N GLY A 287 -10.10 11.05 -8.95
CA GLY A 287 -10.38 9.84 -8.17
C GLY A 287 -11.27 8.86 -8.93
N SER A 288 -11.15 7.55 -8.68
CA SER A 288 -11.92 6.54 -9.40
C SER A 288 -13.44 6.78 -9.35
N CYS A 289 -13.98 7.29 -8.23
CA CYS A 289 -15.38 7.71 -8.14
C CYS A 289 -15.75 8.83 -9.14
N GLN A 290 -14.91 9.87 -9.27
CA GLN A 290 -15.09 10.96 -10.24
C GLN A 290 -14.97 10.46 -11.68
N ILE A 291 -14.08 9.50 -11.94
CA ILE A 291 -13.95 8.87 -13.26
C ILE A 291 -15.22 8.09 -13.61
N LYS A 292 -15.81 7.35 -12.66
CA LYS A 292 -17.11 6.68 -12.88
C LYS A 292 -18.23 7.67 -13.14
N ASP A 293 -18.26 8.79 -12.42
CA ASP A 293 -19.21 9.89 -12.69
C ASP A 293 -19.02 10.45 -14.10
N PHE A 294 -17.77 10.72 -14.50
CA PHE A 294 -17.45 11.18 -15.86
C PHE A 294 -17.93 10.18 -16.93
N ILE A 295 -17.68 8.88 -16.73
CA ILE A 295 -18.13 7.83 -17.66
C ILE A 295 -19.65 7.83 -17.80
N SER A 296 -20.36 7.86 -16.68
CA SER A 296 -21.83 7.84 -16.67
C SER A 296 -22.44 9.11 -17.29
N GLN A 297 -21.90 10.29 -16.95
CA GLN A 297 -22.48 11.57 -17.37
C GLN A 297 -22.22 11.88 -18.84
N ASN A 298 -21.09 11.41 -19.39
CA ASN A 298 -20.65 11.74 -20.76
C ASN A 298 -20.78 10.57 -21.73
N ALA A 299 -21.41 9.46 -21.31
CA ALA A 299 -21.44 8.20 -22.05
C ALA A 299 -20.05 7.81 -22.60
N ALA A 300 -19.02 8.00 -21.77
CA ALA A 300 -17.64 7.84 -22.20
C ALA A 300 -17.37 6.37 -22.56
N GLN A 301 -16.62 6.17 -23.64
CA GLN A 301 -16.16 4.83 -24.01
C GLN A 301 -15.05 4.40 -23.07
N THR A 302 -15.09 3.15 -22.61
CA THR A 302 -14.11 2.57 -21.68
C THR A 302 -13.32 1.47 -22.37
N VAL A 303 -12.01 1.45 -22.17
CA VAL A 303 -11.10 0.46 -22.74
C VAL A 303 -10.21 -0.10 -21.65
N TYR A 304 -10.19 -1.43 -21.51
CA TYR A 304 -9.12 -2.13 -20.80
C TYR A 304 -8.05 -2.52 -21.80
N ASN A 305 -6.81 -2.12 -21.55
CA ASN A 305 -5.66 -2.48 -22.38
C ASN A 305 -4.87 -3.60 -21.70
N ALA A 306 -5.07 -4.83 -22.15
CA ALA A 306 -4.41 -6.03 -21.62
C ALA A 306 -2.89 -6.07 -21.84
N THR A 307 -2.34 -5.27 -22.77
CA THR A 307 -0.90 -5.21 -23.00
C THR A 307 -0.17 -4.47 -21.88
N VAL A 308 -0.81 -3.46 -21.28
CA VAL A 308 -0.22 -2.63 -20.21
C VAL A 308 -0.93 -2.80 -18.86
N ASP A 309 -1.98 -3.61 -18.80
CA ASP A 309 -2.86 -3.83 -17.64
C ASP A 309 -3.32 -2.54 -16.97
N THR A 310 -3.92 -1.65 -17.75
CA THR A 310 -4.57 -0.42 -17.27
C THR A 310 -5.83 -0.16 -18.06
N ASN A 311 -6.66 0.76 -17.55
CA ASN A 311 -7.86 1.23 -18.21
C ASN A 311 -7.65 2.66 -18.72
N TYR A 312 -8.42 3.01 -19.74
CA TYR A 312 -8.69 4.41 -20.04
C TYR A 312 -10.14 4.60 -20.47
N CYS A 313 -10.65 5.81 -20.35
CA CYS A 313 -11.92 6.20 -20.93
C CYS A 313 -11.81 7.51 -21.68
N TYR A 314 -12.71 7.74 -22.63
CA TYR A 314 -12.72 8.99 -23.38
C TYR A 314 -14.12 9.42 -23.81
N SER A 315 -14.33 10.74 -23.85
CA SER A 315 -15.52 11.37 -24.43
C SER A 315 -15.12 12.73 -25.00
N GLY A 316 -15.44 12.96 -26.28
CA GLY A 316 -14.94 14.12 -27.01
C GLY A 316 -13.42 14.20 -26.99
N LYS A 317 -12.88 15.33 -26.53
CA LYS A 317 -11.42 15.54 -26.40
C LYS A 317 -10.87 15.15 -25.02
N THR A 318 -11.68 14.67 -24.09
CA THR A 318 -11.18 14.28 -22.77
C THR A 318 -10.83 12.79 -22.77
N TRP A 319 -9.60 12.48 -22.40
CA TRP A 319 -9.09 11.12 -22.23
C TRP A 319 -8.60 10.95 -20.80
N ILE A 320 -8.98 9.88 -20.11
CA ILE A 320 -8.59 9.63 -18.72
C ILE A 320 -7.98 8.23 -18.61
N GLY A 321 -6.71 8.15 -18.19
CA GLY A 321 -6.04 6.88 -17.90
C GLY A 321 -6.10 6.55 -16.41
N TYR A 322 -6.47 5.33 -16.05
CA TYR A 322 -6.75 4.95 -14.66
C TYR A 322 -6.73 3.42 -14.47
N ASP A 323 -6.92 2.95 -13.24
CA ASP A 323 -7.20 1.55 -12.93
C ASP A 323 -8.68 1.29 -12.65
N ASP A 324 -9.22 0.22 -13.24
CA ASP A 324 -10.56 -0.30 -12.95
C ASP A 324 -10.47 -1.74 -12.41
N THR A 325 -11.61 -2.33 -12.06
CA THR A 325 -11.70 -3.68 -11.47
C THR A 325 -10.88 -4.74 -12.21
N GLN A 326 -10.82 -4.70 -13.55
CA GLN A 326 -10.04 -5.64 -14.35
C GLN A 326 -8.53 -5.44 -14.19
N SER A 327 -8.01 -4.21 -14.30
CA SER A 327 -6.58 -3.95 -14.10
C SER A 327 -6.15 -4.15 -12.65
N ILE A 328 -6.98 -3.77 -11.68
CA ILE A 328 -6.74 -4.06 -10.26
C ILE A 328 -6.61 -5.57 -10.03
N SER A 329 -7.52 -6.38 -10.56
CA SER A 329 -7.46 -7.83 -10.41
C SER A 329 -6.21 -8.42 -11.09
N ALA A 330 -5.85 -7.95 -12.29
CA ALA A 330 -4.64 -8.38 -12.97
C ALA A 330 -3.37 -8.08 -12.15
N LYS A 331 -3.24 -6.86 -11.63
CA LYS A 331 -2.09 -6.44 -10.80
C LYS A 331 -2.01 -7.18 -9.48
N VAL A 332 -3.14 -7.44 -8.84
CA VAL A 332 -3.20 -8.21 -7.59
C VAL A 332 -2.84 -9.67 -7.82
N SER A 333 -3.34 -10.29 -8.90
CA SER A 333 -2.92 -11.64 -9.28
C SER A 333 -1.42 -11.69 -9.56
N TYR A 334 -0.90 -10.74 -10.33
CA TYR A 334 0.54 -10.62 -10.58
C TYR A 334 1.35 -10.53 -9.28
N ALA A 335 0.93 -9.68 -8.34
CA ALA A 335 1.61 -9.53 -7.05
C ALA A 335 1.66 -10.87 -6.30
N GLN A 336 0.56 -11.60 -6.26
CA GLN A 336 0.46 -12.85 -5.50
C GLN A 336 1.11 -14.04 -6.20
N THR A 337 0.76 -14.31 -7.46
CA THR A 337 1.12 -15.56 -8.15
C THR A 337 2.38 -15.45 -8.98
N THR A 338 2.66 -14.28 -9.55
CA THR A 338 3.82 -14.10 -10.46
C THR A 338 5.07 -13.69 -9.69
N LYS A 339 4.95 -12.74 -8.76
CA LYS A 339 6.09 -12.23 -7.98
C LYS A 339 6.15 -12.75 -6.55
N GLY A 340 5.07 -13.33 -6.03
CA GLY A 340 5.05 -13.85 -4.66
C GLY A 340 5.24 -12.75 -3.60
N LEU A 341 4.73 -11.55 -3.86
CA LEU A 341 4.85 -10.38 -2.98
C LEU A 341 4.16 -10.59 -1.63
N LEU A 342 4.37 -9.66 -0.70
CA LEU A 342 3.69 -9.66 0.60
C LEU A 342 2.21 -9.25 0.48
N GLY A 343 1.88 -8.44 -0.53
CA GLY A 343 0.58 -7.84 -0.62
C GLY A 343 0.46 -6.69 -1.61
N TYR A 344 -0.58 -5.90 -1.42
CA TYR A 344 -0.85 -4.66 -2.13
C TYR A 344 -1.36 -3.57 -1.19
N PHE A 345 -1.21 -2.32 -1.59
CA PHE A 345 -1.86 -1.18 -0.97
C PHE A 345 -2.54 -0.29 -2.02
N ALA A 346 -3.60 0.42 -1.63
CA ALA A 346 -4.27 1.37 -2.50
C ALA A 346 -4.10 2.82 -2.04
N TRP A 347 -3.74 3.72 -2.95
CA TRP A 347 -3.80 5.17 -2.77
C TRP A 347 -4.98 5.73 -3.58
N HIS A 348 -6.09 6.16 -2.99
CA HIS A 348 -6.45 6.10 -1.56
C HIS A 348 -7.92 5.71 -1.39
N VAL A 349 -8.30 5.28 -0.19
CA VAL A 349 -9.61 4.68 0.09
C VAL A 349 -10.80 5.59 -0.24
N GLY A 350 -10.63 6.89 -0.04
CA GLY A 350 -11.67 7.89 -0.29
C GLY A 350 -11.99 8.14 -1.76
N ALA A 351 -11.16 7.62 -2.67
CA ALA A 351 -11.35 7.76 -4.11
C ALA A 351 -12.01 6.52 -4.75
N ASP A 352 -12.16 5.41 -4.02
CA ASP A 352 -12.94 4.28 -4.50
C ASP A 352 -14.42 4.68 -4.65
N SER A 353 -15.11 3.95 -5.52
CA SER A 353 -16.56 4.04 -5.70
C SER A 353 -17.33 3.69 -4.42
N SER A 354 -18.56 4.17 -4.28
CA SER A 354 -19.41 3.98 -3.08
C SER A 354 -19.70 2.52 -2.74
N ASN A 355 -19.61 1.63 -3.72
CA ASN A 355 -19.76 0.19 -3.56
C ASN A 355 -18.42 -0.54 -3.36
N TRP A 356 -17.30 0.15 -3.14
CA TRP A 356 -15.99 -0.46 -2.89
C TRP A 356 -15.48 -1.35 -4.03
N ALA A 357 -15.84 -1.07 -5.28
CA ALA A 357 -15.60 -1.98 -6.39
C ALA A 357 -14.12 -2.38 -6.53
N LEU A 358 -13.20 -1.41 -6.43
CA LEU A 358 -11.76 -1.70 -6.58
C LEU A 358 -11.22 -2.45 -5.37
N SER A 359 -11.58 -2.02 -4.16
CA SER A 359 -11.19 -2.68 -2.92
C SER A 359 -11.69 -4.14 -2.85
N GLN A 360 -12.92 -4.39 -3.29
CA GLN A 360 -13.52 -5.73 -3.34
C GLN A 360 -12.86 -6.60 -4.40
N ALA A 361 -12.60 -6.08 -5.60
CA ALA A 361 -11.90 -6.78 -6.66
C ALA A 361 -10.50 -7.23 -6.19
N ALA A 362 -9.75 -6.33 -5.55
CA ALA A 362 -8.44 -6.63 -4.99
C ALA A 362 -8.50 -7.72 -3.91
N ARG A 363 -9.40 -7.59 -2.93
CA ARG A 363 -9.56 -8.57 -1.86
C ARG A 363 -9.94 -9.94 -2.39
N SER A 364 -10.91 -9.99 -3.29
CA SER A 364 -11.47 -11.25 -3.81
C SER A 364 -10.44 -11.98 -4.64
N THR A 365 -9.71 -11.25 -5.49
CA THR A 365 -8.59 -11.80 -6.25
C THR A 365 -7.58 -12.45 -5.31
N TRP A 366 -7.10 -11.71 -4.30
CA TRP A 366 -6.11 -12.26 -3.38
C TRP A 366 -6.63 -13.49 -2.60
N GLY A 367 -7.84 -13.41 -2.06
CA GLY A 367 -8.43 -14.47 -1.25
C GLY A 367 -8.77 -15.75 -2.03
N SER A 368 -9.19 -15.63 -3.30
CA SER A 368 -9.53 -16.77 -4.16
C SER A 368 -8.31 -17.67 -4.43
N ILE A 369 -7.13 -17.06 -4.56
CA ILE A 369 -5.87 -17.76 -4.83
C ILE A 369 -5.36 -18.48 -3.57
N ASP A 370 -5.55 -17.91 -2.38
CA ASP A 370 -5.21 -18.59 -1.11
C ASP A 370 -6.04 -19.88 -0.91
N HIS A 371 -7.25 -19.95 -1.50
CA HIS A 371 -8.12 -21.12 -1.43
C HIS A 371 -7.78 -22.16 -2.51
N SER A 372 -7.36 -21.75 -3.72
CA SER A 372 -6.96 -22.69 -4.78
C SER A 372 -5.65 -23.42 -4.46
N ILE A 373 -4.65 -22.73 -3.90
CA ILE A 373 -3.37 -23.36 -3.47
C ILE A 373 -3.60 -24.40 -2.37
N LYS A 374 -4.60 -24.20 -1.50
CA LYS A 374 -4.98 -25.19 -0.47
C LYS A 374 -5.70 -26.42 -1.04
N LEU A 375 -6.34 -26.30 -2.21
CA LEU A 375 -7.05 -27.41 -2.86
C LEU A 375 -6.13 -28.26 -3.74
N ASP A 376 -5.10 -27.67 -4.36
CA ASP A 376 -4.19 -28.38 -5.28
C ASP A 376 -3.11 -29.26 -4.58
N ASN A 377 -2.98 -29.16 -3.25
CA ASN A 377 -2.01 -29.95 -2.46
C ASN A 377 -2.56 -31.26 -1.87
N TYR A 378 -3.74 -31.73 -2.32
CA TYR A 378 -4.23 -33.07 -1.97
C TYR A 378 -4.05 -34.03 -3.14
N PRO A 379 -3.08 -34.96 -3.11
CA PRO A 379 -3.12 -36.09 -4.03
C PRO A 379 -4.39 -36.87 -3.73
N LYS A 380 -5.30 -36.91 -4.72
CA LYS A 380 -6.38 -37.90 -4.74
C LYS A 380 -5.72 -39.27 -4.79
N GLN A 381 -5.56 -39.92 -3.63
CA GLN A 381 -5.33 -41.35 -3.59
C GLN A 381 -6.59 -42.01 -4.15
N ALA A 382 -6.48 -42.44 -5.40
CA ALA A 382 -7.41 -43.38 -6.00
C ALA A 382 -7.25 -44.72 -5.28
N HIS A 383 -8.16 -45.02 -4.35
CA HIS A 383 -8.41 -46.38 -3.96
C HIS A 383 -9.22 -47.04 -5.09
N ASN A 384 -8.54 -47.81 -5.93
CA ASN A 384 -9.17 -48.88 -6.70
C ASN A 384 -9.00 -50.20 -5.93
N MET A 385 -10.06 -51.01 -6.06
CA MET A 385 -10.35 -52.30 -5.42
C MET A 385 -9.20 -53.30 -5.36
#